data_AF-A0A3D5F7P1-F1
#
_entry.id   AF-A0A3D5F7P1-F1
#
_cell.length_a   1.000
_cell.length_b   1.000
_cell.length_c   1.000
_cell.angle_alpha   90.00
_cell.angle_beta   90.00
_cell.angle_gamma   90.00
#
_symmetry.space_group_name_H-M   'P 1'
#
loop_
_entity.id
_entity.type
_entity.pdbx_description
1 polymer ?
#
loop_
_entity_poly.entity_id
_entity_poly.type
_entity_poly.pdbx_seq_one_letter_code
_entity_poly.pdbx_strand_id
1 'polypeptide(L)'
;RDEVRPRFGIMRGREFTMKDAYSFHLTQESLQDTYDAMYSAYCKIFERMQLDFRPVMADTGSIGGSVSHEFHVLAESGEDNIAFSNGSDYAANVELAQTQQINSASVDGLQYVLAQA
;
A
#
# COMPACT_ATOMS: atom_id res chain seq x y z
N ARG A 1 7.77 -18.61 2.73
CA ARG A 1 7.17 -18.32 4.05
C ARG A 1 6.39 -19.55 4.49
N ASP A 2 6.45 -19.94 5.76
CA ASP A 2 5.64 -21.05 6.28
C ASP A 2 4.20 -20.58 6.54
N GLU A 3 3.47 -20.32 5.46
CA GLU A 3 2.09 -19.84 5.51
C GLU A 3 1.16 -20.96 6.02
N VAL A 4 0.45 -20.65 7.10
CA VAL A 4 -0.44 -21.58 7.81
C VAL A 4 -1.59 -22.01 6.91
N ARG A 5 -2.12 -21.08 6.10
CA ARG A 5 -3.23 -21.35 5.16
C ARG A 5 -2.91 -20.86 3.74
N PRO A 6 -2.15 -21.64 2.95
CA PRO A 6 -1.88 -21.34 1.55
C PRO A 6 -3.18 -21.40 0.73
N ARG A 7 -3.40 -20.42 -0.14
CA ARG A 7 -4.64 -20.27 -0.91
C ARG A 7 -4.38 -19.45 -2.18
N PHE A 8 -5.35 -19.44 -3.08
CA PHE A 8 -5.34 -18.59 -4.29
C PHE A 8 -4.12 -18.80 -5.22
N GLY A 9 -3.57 -20.02 -5.23
CA GLY A 9 -2.46 -20.39 -6.09
C GLY A 9 -1.21 -19.57 -5.81
N ILE A 10 -0.74 -18.84 -6.82
CA ILE A 10 0.49 -18.02 -6.74
C ILE A 10 0.37 -16.84 -5.78
N MET A 11 -0.85 -16.36 -5.52
CA MET A 11 -1.07 -15.16 -4.71
C MET A 11 -0.68 -15.37 -3.24
N ARG A 12 -0.87 -16.59 -2.70
CA ARG A 12 -0.56 -16.90 -1.30
C ARG A 12 -0.02 -18.31 -1.13
N GLY A 13 1.19 -18.51 -1.66
CA GLY A 13 1.96 -19.76 -1.56
C GLY A 13 2.97 -19.79 -0.40
N ARG A 14 3.56 -20.97 -0.16
CA ARG A 14 4.68 -21.14 0.79
C ARG A 14 6.03 -20.83 0.16
N GLU A 15 6.14 -21.07 -1.14
CA GLU A 15 7.30 -20.74 -1.97
C GLU A 15 6.84 -19.77 -3.05
N PHE A 16 7.60 -18.69 -3.23
CA PHE A 16 7.29 -17.64 -4.19
C PHE A 16 8.59 -16.91 -4.55
N THR A 17 8.60 -16.31 -5.74
CA THR A 17 9.67 -15.39 -6.13
C THR A 17 9.35 -14.01 -5.56
N MET A 18 10.35 -13.37 -4.97
CA MET A 18 10.23 -12.01 -4.47
C MET A 18 11.40 -11.21 -4.99
N LYS A 19 11.12 -9.98 -5.43
CA LYS A 19 12.15 -8.97 -5.65
C LYS A 19 12.25 -8.14 -4.39
N ASP A 20 13.34 -8.30 -3.67
CA ASP A 20 13.73 -7.54 -2.50
C ASP A 20 14.93 -6.64 -2.85
N ALA A 21 14.99 -5.46 -2.22
CA ALA A 21 16.09 -4.53 -2.39
C ALA A 21 16.37 -3.82 -1.08
N TYR A 22 17.64 -3.52 -0.85
CA TYR A 22 18.14 -2.89 0.36
C TYR A 22 19.10 -1.78 -0.04
N SER A 23 18.94 -0.60 0.56
CA SER A 23 19.79 0.56 0.34
C SER A 23 20.34 1.09 1.66
N PHE A 24 21.55 1.65 1.63
CA PHE A 24 22.28 2.07 2.82
C PHE A 24 22.72 3.52 2.65
N HIS A 25 22.43 4.36 3.64
CA HIS A 25 22.57 5.80 3.54
C HIS A 25 23.24 6.39 4.78
N LEU A 26 24.09 7.39 4.56
CA LEU A 26 24.73 8.14 5.65
C LEU A 26 23.84 9.26 6.19
N THR A 27 22.87 9.72 5.39
CA THR A 27 21.95 10.81 5.73
C THR A 27 20.52 10.44 5.37
N GLN A 28 19.57 11.07 6.06
CA GLN A 28 18.14 10.91 5.79
C GLN A 28 17.75 11.39 4.39
N GLU A 29 18.38 12.46 3.89
CA GLU A 29 18.16 12.99 2.53
C GLU A 29 18.52 11.94 1.47
N SER A 30 19.68 11.29 1.60
CA SER A 30 20.09 10.24 0.67
C SER A 30 19.15 9.03 0.69
N LEU A 31 18.61 8.69 1.87
CA LEU A 31 17.57 7.67 2.00
C LEU A 31 16.30 8.09 1.28
N GLN A 32 15.85 9.33 1.44
CA GLN A 32 14.65 9.86 0.81
C GLN A 32 14.78 9.85 -0.72
N ASP A 33 15.91 10.30 -1.27
CA ASP A 33 16.14 10.29 -2.72
C ASP A 33 16.01 8.88 -3.31
N THR A 34 16.57 7.89 -2.60
CA THR A 34 16.50 6.49 -3.02
C THR A 34 15.10 5.92 -2.87
N TYR A 35 14.40 6.28 -1.80
CA TYR A 35 13.02 5.91 -1.58
C TYR A 35 12.10 6.43 -2.70
N ASP A 36 12.23 7.70 -3.09
CA ASP A 36 11.43 8.33 -4.14
C ASP A 36 11.75 7.75 -5.52
N ALA A 37 13.03 7.43 -5.77
CA ALA A 37 13.45 6.73 -6.98
C ALA A 37 12.83 5.32 -7.05
N MET A 38 12.78 4.61 -5.92
CA MET A 38 12.17 3.28 -5.83
C MET A 38 10.66 3.33 -6.00
N TYR A 39 9.99 4.29 -5.39
CA TYR A 39 8.56 4.55 -5.58
C TYR A 39 8.26 4.75 -7.08
N SER A 40 8.99 5.65 -7.72
CA SER A 40 8.86 5.95 -9.15
C SER A 40 9.16 4.74 -10.04
N ALA A 41 10.14 3.91 -9.66
CA ALA A 41 10.47 2.70 -10.39
C ALA A 41 9.35 1.66 -10.30
N TYR A 42 8.73 1.49 -9.13
CA TYR A 42 7.62 0.56 -8.95
C TYR A 42 6.39 1.02 -9.74
N CYS A 43 6.05 2.31 -9.72
CA CYS A 43 4.98 2.85 -10.59
C CYS A 43 5.21 2.47 -12.05
N LYS A 44 6.41 2.74 -12.58
CA LYS A 44 6.76 2.39 -13.98
C LYS A 44 6.71 0.89 -14.25
N ILE A 45 7.07 0.05 -13.28
CA ILE A 45 6.98 -1.41 -13.41
C ILE A 45 5.52 -1.83 -13.57
N PHE A 46 4.62 -1.38 -12.70
CA PHE A 46 3.20 -1.69 -12.77
C PHE A 46 2.50 -1.10 -14.01
N GLU A 47 2.84 0.13 -14.40
CA GLU A 47 2.37 0.75 -15.65
C GLU A 47 2.79 -0.07 -16.88
N ARG A 48 4.04 -0.53 -16.95
CA ARG A 48 4.54 -1.37 -18.06
C ARG A 48 3.85 -2.74 -18.11
N MET A 49 3.40 -3.25 -16.97
CA MET A 49 2.59 -4.46 -16.88
C MET A 49 1.11 -4.21 -17.20
N GLN A 50 0.70 -2.95 -17.40
CA GLN A 50 -0.67 -2.54 -17.70
C GLN A 50 -1.67 -2.95 -16.61
N LEU A 51 -1.25 -2.88 -15.35
CA LEU A 51 -2.12 -3.15 -14.21
C LEU A 51 -2.82 -1.87 -13.76
N ASP A 52 -4.07 -1.99 -13.32
CA ASP A 52 -4.74 -0.94 -12.57
C ASP A 52 -4.30 -1.07 -11.11
N PHE A 53 -3.50 -0.11 -10.63
CA PHE A 53 -2.87 -0.20 -9.32
C PHE A 53 -2.88 1.15 -8.59
N ARG A 54 -2.74 1.09 -7.26
CA ARG A 54 -2.61 2.26 -6.41
C ARG A 54 -1.49 2.08 -5.39
N PRO A 55 -0.52 3.01 -5.35
CA PRO A 55 0.31 3.19 -4.16
C PRO A 55 -0.52 3.78 -3.04
N VAL A 56 -0.41 3.23 -1.84
CA VAL A 56 -1.14 3.67 -0.64
C VAL A 56 -0.18 3.77 0.54
N MET A 57 -0.41 4.72 1.44
CA MET A 57 0.32 4.75 2.71
C MET A 57 -0.05 3.54 3.55
N ALA A 58 0.96 2.90 4.14
CA ALA A 58 0.81 1.68 4.91
C ALA A 58 1.51 1.76 6.27
N ASP A 59 1.19 0.83 7.15
CA ASP A 59 1.92 0.68 8.41
C ASP A 59 3.38 0.25 8.14
N THR A 60 4.31 0.73 8.96
CA THR A 60 5.72 0.30 8.88
C THR A 60 5.92 -1.08 9.48
N GLY A 61 4.93 -1.57 10.25
CA GLY A 61 4.81 -2.94 10.71
C GLY A 61 6.06 -3.41 11.44
N SER A 62 6.39 -4.70 11.27
CA SER A 62 7.52 -5.34 11.97
C SER A 62 8.90 -5.02 11.41
N ILE A 63 8.98 -4.48 10.18
CA ILE A 63 10.26 -4.02 9.60
C ILE A 63 10.70 -2.72 10.28
N GLY A 64 9.74 -1.94 10.79
CA GLY A 64 9.99 -0.66 11.43
C GLY A 64 10.34 0.43 10.42
N GLY A 65 10.44 1.67 10.91
CA GLY A 65 10.67 2.86 10.08
C GLY A 65 9.62 3.93 10.29
N SER A 66 9.71 5.02 9.53
CA SER A 66 8.83 6.19 9.64
C SER A 66 7.79 6.31 8.51
N VAL A 67 8.09 5.76 7.33
CA VAL A 67 7.23 5.87 6.13
C VAL A 67 7.20 4.52 5.42
N SER A 68 6.01 4.08 5.03
CA SER A 68 5.79 2.85 4.26
C SER A 68 4.72 3.09 3.20
N HIS A 69 4.95 2.54 2.01
CA HIS A 69 3.97 2.55 0.91
C HIS A 69 3.79 1.12 0.41
N GLU A 70 2.54 0.71 0.28
CA GLU A 70 2.14 -0.52 -0.38
C GLU A 70 1.64 -0.23 -1.80
N PHE A 71 1.86 -1.15 -2.73
CA PHE A 71 1.37 -1.07 -4.10
C PHE A 71 0.33 -2.16 -4.31
N HIS A 72 -0.91 -1.73 -4.52
CA HIS A 72 -2.09 -2.58 -4.57
C HIS A 72 -2.65 -2.64 -5.98
N VAL A 73 -2.87 -3.83 -6.53
CA VAL A 73 -3.58 -3.99 -7.81
C VAL A 73 -5.07 -4.05 -7.52
N LEU A 74 -5.88 -3.22 -8.18
CA LEU A 74 -7.31 -3.13 -7.88
C LEU A 74 -8.05 -4.37 -8.40
N ALA A 75 -8.66 -5.12 -7.50
CA ALA A 75 -9.41 -6.32 -7.84
C ALA A 75 -10.46 -6.66 -6.75
N GLU A 76 -11.67 -7.04 -7.16
CA GLU A 76 -12.71 -7.50 -6.22
C GLU A 76 -12.29 -8.74 -5.41
N SER A 77 -11.34 -9.54 -5.93
CA SER A 77 -10.79 -10.70 -5.23
C SER A 77 -9.66 -10.37 -4.26
N GLY A 78 -9.36 -9.09 -4.09
CA GLY A 78 -8.34 -8.57 -3.19
C GLY A 78 -8.51 -9.01 -1.74
N GLU A 79 -7.40 -9.22 -1.04
CA GLU A 79 -7.44 -9.53 0.40
C GLU A 79 -7.41 -8.26 1.26
N ASP A 80 -6.93 -7.13 0.71
CA ASP A 80 -6.75 -5.89 1.43
C ASP A 80 -7.85 -4.88 1.09
N ASN A 81 -8.28 -4.12 2.09
CA ASN A 81 -9.18 -2.99 1.88
C ASN A 81 -8.37 -1.70 1.87
N ILE A 82 -8.51 -0.91 0.81
CA ILE A 82 -7.88 0.40 0.68
C ILE A 82 -8.94 1.50 0.76
N ALA A 83 -8.62 2.55 1.49
CA ALA A 83 -9.43 3.77 1.55
C ALA A 83 -8.75 4.85 0.71
N PHE A 84 -9.48 5.41 -0.24
CA PHE A 84 -9.00 6.55 -1.02
C PHE A 84 -10.05 7.65 -1.12
N SER A 85 -9.56 8.88 -1.23
CA SER A 85 -10.37 10.07 -1.37
C SER A 85 -10.89 10.19 -2.81
N ASN A 86 -12.13 10.65 -2.96
CA ASN A 86 -12.71 10.98 -4.26
C ASN A 86 -12.39 12.40 -4.75
N GLY A 87 -11.68 13.21 -3.93
CA GLY A 87 -11.36 14.60 -4.21
C GLY A 87 -9.89 14.99 -3.98
N SER A 88 -9.03 14.04 -3.60
CA SER A 88 -7.59 14.27 -3.37
C SER A 88 -6.78 13.02 -3.66
N ASP A 89 -5.45 13.14 -3.70
CA ASP A 89 -4.53 12.02 -3.93
C ASP A 89 -4.33 11.13 -2.68
N TYR A 90 -5.14 11.33 -1.64
CA TYR A 90 -5.04 10.53 -0.42
C TYR A 90 -5.48 9.09 -0.68
N ALA A 91 -4.59 8.14 -0.40
CA ALA A 91 -4.89 6.73 -0.35
C ALA A 91 -4.08 6.06 0.78
N ALA A 92 -4.75 5.23 1.58
CA ALA A 92 -4.13 4.50 2.68
C ALA A 92 -4.73 3.10 2.79
N ASN A 93 -3.95 2.16 3.29
CA ASN A 93 -4.50 0.90 3.80
C ASN A 93 -5.49 1.22 4.95
N VAL A 94 -6.64 0.53 5.02
CA VAL A 94 -7.64 0.77 6.06
C VAL A 94 -7.08 0.62 7.48
N GLU A 95 -6.02 -0.18 7.67
CA GLU A 95 -5.32 -0.30 8.95
C GLU A 95 -4.65 1.02 9.40
N LEU A 96 -4.25 1.88 8.46
CA LEU A 96 -3.62 3.18 8.71
C LEU A 96 -4.58 4.38 8.51
N ALA A 97 -5.70 4.18 7.81
CA ALA A 97 -6.61 5.25 7.46
C ALA A 97 -7.08 6.02 8.71
N GLN A 98 -6.79 7.32 8.75
CA GLN A 98 -7.18 8.15 9.88
C GLN A 98 -8.69 8.31 9.92
N THR A 99 -9.32 7.83 11.01
CA THR A 99 -10.74 8.02 11.24
C THR A 99 -10.95 9.26 12.11
N GLN A 100 -11.85 10.16 11.69
CA GLN A 100 -12.40 11.14 12.63
C GLN A 100 -13.46 10.44 13.47
N GLN A 101 -13.38 10.55 14.80
CA GLN A 101 -14.51 10.21 15.66
C GLN A 101 -15.67 11.15 15.31
N ILE A 102 -16.70 10.60 14.68
CA ILE A 102 -17.94 11.34 14.42
C ILE A 102 -18.67 11.45 15.76
N ASN A 103 -18.56 12.61 16.42
CA ASN A 103 -19.56 13.00 17.42
C ASN A 103 -20.91 13.08 16.69
N SER A 104 -21.92 12.40 17.22
CA SER A 104 -23.16 11.95 16.58
C SER A 104 -24.14 13.03 16.03
N ALA A 105 -23.65 14.17 15.55
CA ALA A 105 -24.47 15.30 15.12
C ALA A 105 -24.24 15.80 13.68
N SER A 106 -23.36 15.20 12.86
CA SER A 106 -23.28 15.58 11.44
C SER A 106 -22.78 14.42 10.58
N VAL A 107 -23.70 13.77 9.87
CA VAL A 107 -23.38 12.84 8.79
C VAL A 107 -23.36 13.65 7.50
N ASP A 108 -22.27 14.37 7.25
CA ASP A 108 -21.98 14.94 5.94
C ASP A 108 -20.46 15.09 5.78
N GLY A 109 -19.88 14.37 4.81
CA GLY A 109 -18.75 14.92 4.06
C GLY A 109 -17.43 14.15 3.96
N LEU A 110 -17.26 12.97 4.57
CA LEU A 110 -16.07 12.14 4.27
C LEU A 110 -16.46 10.97 3.35
N GLN A 111 -16.58 11.26 2.05
CA GLN A 111 -16.72 10.24 1.01
C GLN A 111 -15.36 9.59 0.74
N TYR A 112 -15.01 8.59 1.55
CA TYR A 112 -13.99 7.63 1.16
C TYR A 112 -14.64 6.56 0.28
N VAL A 113 -13.97 6.19 -0.80
CA VAL A 113 -14.30 4.98 -1.54
C VAL A 113 -13.49 3.85 -0.94
N LEU A 114 -14.17 2.79 -0.49
CA LEU A 114 -13.54 1.53 -0.11
C LEU A 114 -13.46 0.67 -1.37
N ALA A 115 -12.25 0.29 -1.76
CA ALA A 115 -12.05 -0.76 -2.75
C ALA A 115 -11.29 -1.92 -2.13
N GLN A 116 -11.54 -3.11 -2.68
CA GLN A 116 -10.72 -4.29 -2.42
C GLN A 116 -9.57 -4.32 -3.43
N ALA A 117 -8.39 -4.67 -2.94
CA ALA A 117 -7.16 -4.81 -3.70
C ALA A 117 -6.41 -6.10 -3.33
#